data_AF-A0A1Q6RMS2-F1
#
_entry.id   AF-A0A1Q6RMS2-F1
#
_cell.length_a   1.000
_cell.length_b   1.000
_cell.length_c   1.000
_cell.angle_alpha   90.00
_cell.angle_beta   90.00
_cell.angle_gamma   90.00
#
_symmetry.space_group_name_H-M   'P 1'
#
loop_
_entity.id
_entity.type
_entity.pdbx_description
1 polymer ?
#
loop_
_entity_poly.entity_id
_entity_poly.type
_entity_poly.pdbx_seq_one_letter_code
_entity_poly.pdbx_strand_id
1 'polypeptide(L)'
;MPHTGQKGFNMIELKKTVKISWENAAAMVSLAMNPILGMCCECRASCEEPDYWNVRLVDGRLSKLQLAKLLDAVDAPASARVETFPEDDDSSRCLGMELSTLLLRRYLGQGWETAFANNDGIFLITPGDSDRLLNMEQMLRLGDCLIPIDELKTKQELVEYLHENGATHTTLMEFCEPYREQYHNELCWGYPISDGKHLGTFLVLVREGVLSLPYDDADKVDYELFCLEDARMCDFESIEIFLSDWKKFAEDLEHSMLCMREYLRKKKEVHDEQTN
;
A
#
# COMPACT_ATOMS: atom_id res chain seq x y z
N MET A 1 37.06 36.13 49.28
CA MET A 1 36.30 35.87 48.05
C MET A 1 36.61 34.46 47.59
N PRO A 2 35.64 33.53 47.59
CA PRO A 2 35.73 32.32 46.79
C PRO A 2 34.78 32.42 45.59
N HIS A 3 35.32 32.23 44.39
CA HIS A 3 34.55 32.06 43.16
C HIS A 3 33.86 30.68 43.18
N THR A 4 32.55 30.65 43.39
CA THR A 4 31.72 29.46 43.09
C THR A 4 31.41 29.44 41.59
N GLY A 5 32.25 28.74 40.84
CA GLY A 5 31.93 28.33 39.47
C GLY A 5 30.91 27.20 39.51
N GLN A 6 29.63 27.51 39.34
CA GLN A 6 28.63 26.52 38.96
C GLN A 6 28.87 26.16 37.48
N LYS A 7 29.48 25.00 37.23
CA LYS A 7 29.36 24.34 35.93
C LYS A 7 27.92 23.83 35.83
N GLY A 8 27.10 24.47 35.00
CA GLY A 8 25.81 23.95 34.62
C GLY A 8 26.00 22.59 33.96
N PHE A 9 25.42 21.54 34.54
CA PHE A 9 25.23 20.28 33.84
C PHE A 9 24.20 20.55 32.74
N ASN A 10 24.56 20.35 31.48
CA ASN A 10 23.58 20.32 30.40
C ASN A 10 22.54 19.25 30.75
N MET A 11 21.29 19.69 30.91
CA MET A 11 20.13 18.79 31.00
C MET A 11 20.07 17.97 29.71
N ILE A 12 20.17 16.64 29.84
CA ILE A 12 19.93 15.72 28.74
C ILE A 12 18.43 15.76 28.47
N GLU A 13 18.03 16.22 27.29
CA GLU A 13 16.63 16.16 26.83
C GLU A 13 16.42 14.85 26.07
N LEU A 14 15.47 14.04 26.52
CA LEU A 14 15.04 12.84 25.80
C LEU A 14 13.99 13.21 24.76
N LYS A 15 14.24 12.85 23.50
CA LYS A 15 13.30 13.05 22.39
C LYS A 15 12.81 11.71 21.86
N LYS A 16 11.52 11.64 21.51
CA LYS A 16 10.97 10.51 20.76
C LYS A 16 11.47 10.57 19.32
N THR A 17 11.81 9.41 18.76
CA THR A 17 12.29 9.28 17.38
C THR A 17 11.52 8.17 16.70
N VAL A 18 11.09 8.40 15.46
CA VAL A 18 10.45 7.40 14.60
C VAL A 18 11.39 7.03 13.47
N LYS A 19 11.65 5.74 13.30
CA LYS A 19 12.37 5.22 12.13
C LYS A 19 11.36 4.85 11.05
N ILE A 20 11.56 5.37 9.84
CA ILE A 20 10.83 4.99 8.65
C ILE A 20 11.83 4.29 7.72
N SER A 21 11.52 3.05 7.30
CA SER A 21 12.34 2.36 6.31
C SER A 21 12.28 3.07 4.96
N TRP A 22 13.27 2.84 4.09
CA TRP A 22 13.27 3.47 2.77
C TRP A 22 12.09 3.06 1.91
N GLU A 23 11.63 1.82 2.01
CA GLU A 23 10.45 1.33 1.32
C GLU A 23 9.20 2.08 1.77
N ASN A 24 9.03 2.28 3.08
CA ASN A 24 7.89 2.99 3.63
C ASN A 24 7.96 4.48 3.29
N ALA A 25 9.13 5.12 3.37
CA ALA A 25 9.29 6.53 2.99
C ALA A 25 8.93 6.76 1.52
N ALA A 26 9.36 5.86 0.62
CA ALA A 26 9.01 5.91 -0.79
C ALA A 26 7.49 5.79 -1.00
N ALA A 27 6.87 4.81 -0.35
CA ALA A 27 5.44 4.56 -0.49
C ALA A 27 4.58 5.72 0.04
N MET A 28 4.95 6.31 1.18
CA MET A 28 4.25 7.50 1.71
C MET A 28 4.34 8.70 0.77
N VAL A 29 5.52 8.93 0.20
CA VAL A 29 5.72 10.02 -0.77
C VAL A 29 4.93 9.74 -2.07
N SER A 30 4.85 8.49 -2.52
CA SER A 30 3.97 8.05 -3.61
C SER A 30 2.49 8.35 -3.31
N LEU A 31 2.00 8.00 -2.13
CA LEU A 31 0.60 8.28 -1.74
C LEU A 31 0.29 9.77 -1.66
N ALA A 32 1.25 10.59 -1.22
CA ALA A 32 1.08 12.04 -1.23
C ALA A 32 1.00 12.60 -2.66
N MET A 33 1.80 12.07 -3.60
CA MET A 33 1.90 12.60 -4.96
C MET A 33 0.80 12.09 -5.90
N ASN A 34 0.38 10.82 -5.78
CA ASN A 34 -0.48 10.17 -6.75
C ASN A 34 -1.83 10.90 -6.95
N PRO A 35 -2.53 11.36 -5.89
CA PRO A 35 -3.78 12.13 -6.06
C PRO A 35 -3.57 13.49 -6.73
N ILE A 36 -2.39 14.11 -6.54
CA ILE A 36 -2.05 15.40 -7.16
C ILE A 36 -1.79 15.23 -8.66
N LEU A 37 -1.14 14.13 -9.03
CA LEU A 37 -0.77 13.83 -10.42
C LEU A 37 -1.89 13.13 -11.20
N GLY A 38 -2.81 12.44 -10.51
CA GLY A 38 -3.82 11.58 -11.12
C GLY A 38 -3.21 10.32 -11.75
N MET A 39 -2.12 9.80 -11.17
CA MET A 39 -1.43 8.60 -11.67
C MET A 39 -0.66 7.90 -10.54
N CYS A 40 -0.44 6.58 -10.68
CA CYS A 40 0.43 5.81 -9.79
C CYS A 40 1.89 5.91 -10.20
N CYS A 41 2.74 6.30 -9.25
CA CYS A 41 4.20 6.30 -9.41
C CYS A 41 4.84 5.28 -8.47
N GLU A 42 5.53 4.27 -9.04
CA GLU A 42 6.43 3.43 -8.26
C GLU A 42 7.70 4.24 -7.91
N CYS A 43 8.03 4.32 -6.63
CA CYS A 43 9.13 5.13 -6.14
C CYS A 43 10.10 4.32 -5.27
N ARG A 44 11.34 4.81 -5.19
CA ARG A 44 12.35 4.37 -4.22
C ARG A 44 12.92 5.57 -3.49
N ALA A 45 13.07 5.43 -2.18
CA ALA A 45 13.77 6.39 -1.36
C ALA A 45 15.15 5.83 -1.01
N SER A 46 16.12 6.70 -0.85
CA SER A 46 17.45 6.32 -0.38
C SER A 46 18.21 7.50 0.19
N CYS A 47 19.12 7.20 1.10
CA CYS A 47 20.20 8.10 1.51
C CYS A 47 21.31 8.06 0.46
N GLU A 48 21.71 9.21 -0.08
CA GLU A 48 22.87 9.31 -0.98
C GLU A 48 24.08 9.87 -0.22
N GLU A 49 23.84 10.82 0.69
CA GLU A 49 24.85 11.37 1.60
C GLU A 49 24.27 11.48 3.03
N PRO A 50 25.11 11.56 4.09
CA PRO A 50 24.64 11.54 5.49
C PRO A 50 23.53 12.55 5.81
N ASP A 51 23.50 13.68 5.10
CA ASP A 51 22.53 14.75 5.27
C ASP A 51 21.61 14.94 4.04
N TYR A 52 21.67 14.01 3.07
CA TYR A 52 20.91 14.10 1.83
C TYR A 52 20.23 12.77 1.48
N TRP A 53 18.91 12.81 1.43
CA TRP A 53 18.07 11.71 0.97
C TRP A 53 17.07 12.23 -0.05
N ASN A 54 16.65 11.37 -0.97
CA ASN A 54 15.60 11.73 -1.92
C ASN A 54 14.71 10.55 -2.25
N VAL A 55 13.61 10.86 -2.93
CA VAL A 55 12.76 9.89 -3.60
C VAL A 55 12.93 10.03 -5.10
N ARG A 56 13.07 8.89 -5.77
CA ARG A 56 13.13 8.78 -7.22
C ARG A 56 12.08 7.81 -7.75
N LEU A 57 11.58 8.10 -8.94
CA LEU A 57 10.72 7.19 -9.68
C LEU A 57 11.54 6.00 -10.17
N VAL A 58 10.99 4.79 -10.03
CA VAL A 58 11.57 3.56 -10.58
C VAL A 58 11.43 3.57 -12.10
N ASP A 59 10.20 3.82 -12.56
CA ASP A 59 9.85 3.87 -13.98
C ASP A 59 9.37 5.25 -14.39
N GLY A 60 9.80 5.68 -15.58
CA GLY A 60 9.39 6.97 -16.16
C GLY A 60 10.17 8.18 -15.62
N ARG A 61 9.61 9.37 -15.88
CA ARG A 61 10.13 10.69 -15.45
C ARG A 61 8.95 11.65 -15.30
N LEU A 62 9.03 12.59 -14.36
CA LEU A 62 8.06 13.66 -14.21
C LEU A 62 8.48 14.86 -15.04
N SER A 63 7.54 15.40 -15.83
CA SER A 63 7.73 16.67 -16.55
C SER A 63 7.82 17.85 -15.59
N LYS A 64 8.42 18.97 -16.04
CA LYS A 64 8.40 20.24 -15.28
C LYS A 64 7.00 20.67 -14.84
N LEU A 65 5.97 20.40 -15.65
CA LEU A 65 4.58 20.71 -15.28
C LEU A 65 4.10 19.86 -14.10
N GLN A 66 4.42 18.57 -14.09
CA GLN A 66 4.06 17.68 -12.98
C GLN A 66 4.83 18.04 -11.71
N LEU A 67 6.12 18.35 -11.82
CA LEU A 67 6.93 18.83 -10.69
C LEU A 67 6.38 20.15 -10.13
N ALA A 68 6.00 21.09 -10.99
CA ALA A 68 5.36 22.34 -10.57
C ALA A 68 4.05 22.08 -9.81
N LYS A 69 3.19 21.18 -10.30
CA LYS A 69 1.95 20.80 -9.60
C LYS A 69 2.23 20.26 -8.19
N LEU A 70 3.25 19.42 -8.03
CA LEU A 70 3.64 18.89 -6.72
C LEU A 70 4.13 19.99 -5.78
N LEU A 71 5.04 20.85 -6.26
CA LEU A 71 5.58 21.99 -5.52
C LEU A 71 4.48 22.96 -5.08
N ASP A 72 3.53 23.26 -5.97
CA ASP A 72 2.39 24.12 -5.68
C ASP A 72 1.45 23.48 -4.64
N ALA A 73 1.21 22.17 -4.73
CA ALA A 73 0.31 21.45 -3.81
C ALA A 73 0.84 21.32 -2.37
N VAL A 74 2.14 21.53 -2.16
CA VAL A 74 2.79 21.50 -0.83
C VAL A 74 3.26 22.89 -0.38
N ASP A 75 2.85 23.95 -1.08
CA ASP A 75 3.27 25.34 -0.81
C ASP A 75 4.81 25.49 -0.70
N ALA A 76 5.53 24.85 -1.63
CA ALA A 76 6.98 24.71 -1.53
C ALA A 76 7.72 26.06 -1.61
N PRO A 77 8.79 26.26 -0.81
CA PRO A 77 9.63 27.45 -0.89
C PRO A 77 10.40 27.51 -2.20
N ALA A 78 10.95 28.69 -2.52
CA ALA A 78 11.74 28.89 -3.73
C ALA A 78 12.99 27.99 -3.80
N SER A 79 13.60 27.64 -2.66
CA SER A 79 14.74 26.72 -2.58
C SER A 79 14.39 25.34 -3.16
N ALA A 80 13.24 24.79 -2.76
CA ALA A 80 12.77 23.49 -3.23
C ALA A 80 12.55 23.49 -4.74
N ARG A 81 12.09 24.61 -5.32
CA ARG A 81 11.94 24.73 -6.77
C ARG A 81 13.28 24.62 -7.48
N VAL A 82 14.30 25.29 -6.96
CA VAL A 82 15.66 25.27 -7.55
C VAL A 82 16.25 23.86 -7.48
N GLU A 83 16.06 23.16 -6.37
CA GLU A 83 16.55 21.78 -6.20
C GLU A 83 15.80 20.77 -7.09
N THR A 84 14.47 20.88 -7.16
CA THR A 84 13.62 19.91 -7.87
C THR A 84 13.70 20.05 -9.39
N PHE A 85 13.85 21.26 -9.93
CA PHE A 85 13.85 21.45 -11.38
C PHE A 85 15.20 21.07 -12.00
N PRO A 86 15.21 20.18 -13.01
CA PRO A 86 16.45 19.85 -13.72
C PRO A 86 16.96 21.05 -14.52
N GLU A 87 18.26 21.32 -14.45
CA GLU A 87 18.91 22.46 -15.15
C GLU A 87 18.89 22.29 -16.68
N ASP A 88 19.24 21.08 -17.16
CA ASP A 88 19.48 20.80 -18.58
C ASP A 88 18.44 19.86 -19.22
N ASP A 89 17.36 19.54 -18.50
CA ASP A 89 16.35 18.57 -18.95
C ASP A 89 14.93 19.14 -18.77
N ASP A 90 13.94 18.55 -19.46
CA ASP A 90 12.53 18.91 -19.31
C ASP A 90 11.77 17.95 -18.38
N SER A 91 12.46 16.94 -17.86
CA SER A 91 11.90 15.95 -16.95
C SER A 91 12.93 15.44 -15.93
N SER A 92 12.47 15.03 -14.76
CA SER A 92 13.32 14.47 -13.71
C SER A 92 12.81 13.10 -13.24
N ARG A 93 13.74 12.24 -12.84
CA ARG A 93 13.44 11.01 -12.08
C ARG A 93 13.43 11.24 -10.58
N CYS A 94 14.13 12.27 -10.10
CA CYS A 94 14.33 12.54 -8.69
C CYS A 94 13.51 13.76 -8.28
N LEU A 95 12.94 13.71 -7.08
CA LEU A 95 12.18 14.85 -6.54
C LEU A 95 13.08 15.91 -5.89
N GLY A 96 14.29 15.53 -5.47
CA GLY A 96 15.09 16.33 -4.53
C GLY A 96 14.66 16.09 -3.09
N MET A 97 15.52 16.45 -2.14
CA MET A 97 15.29 16.23 -0.72
C MET A 97 14.17 17.12 -0.17
N GLU A 98 14.12 18.41 -0.54
CA GLU A 98 13.11 19.32 0.01
C GLU A 98 11.69 18.92 -0.42
N LEU A 99 11.47 18.61 -1.71
CA LEU A 99 10.16 18.16 -2.17
C LEU A 99 9.78 16.79 -1.57
N SER A 100 10.72 15.85 -1.50
CA SER A 100 10.51 14.56 -0.82
C SER A 100 10.08 14.76 0.64
N THR A 101 10.74 15.69 1.34
CA THR A 101 10.45 16.05 2.73
C THR A 101 9.05 16.65 2.88
N LEU A 102 8.68 17.60 2.01
CA LEU A 102 7.37 18.25 2.06
C LEU A 102 6.22 17.29 1.75
N LEU A 103 6.39 16.40 0.79
CA LEU A 103 5.41 15.35 0.48
C LEU A 103 5.27 14.36 1.64
N LEU A 104 6.39 13.96 2.27
CA LEU A 104 6.36 13.12 3.45
C LEU A 104 5.66 13.82 4.63
N ARG A 105 5.91 15.11 4.86
CA ARG A 105 5.19 15.92 5.87
C ARG A 105 3.69 15.98 5.59
N ARG A 106 3.32 16.18 4.32
CA ARG A 106 1.93 16.22 3.88
C ARG A 106 1.23 14.90 4.20
N TYR A 107 1.86 13.77 3.87
CA TYR A 107 1.30 12.45 4.16
C TYR A 107 1.13 12.20 5.65
N LEU A 108 2.17 12.48 6.43
CA LEU A 108 2.16 12.27 7.88
C LEU A 108 1.23 13.24 8.63
N GLY A 109 0.76 14.30 7.97
CA GLY A 109 -0.16 15.30 8.54
C GLY A 109 0.43 16.08 9.73
N GLN A 110 1.74 15.97 9.96
CA GLN A 110 2.45 16.61 11.07
C GLN A 110 3.91 16.91 10.70
N GLY A 111 4.43 18.02 11.23
CA GLY A 111 5.84 18.36 11.14
C GLY A 111 6.69 17.64 12.19
N TRP A 112 7.95 17.36 11.86
CA TRP A 112 8.98 16.92 12.78
C TRP A 112 10.01 18.03 13.02
N GLU A 113 10.73 17.97 14.13
CA GLU A 113 11.75 18.98 14.47
C GLU A 113 12.95 18.89 13.53
N THR A 114 13.49 17.68 13.38
CA THR A 114 14.61 17.39 12.47
C THR A 114 14.57 15.94 12.00
N ALA A 115 15.27 15.65 10.91
CA ALA A 115 15.41 14.31 10.36
C ALA A 115 16.89 13.98 10.16
N PHE A 116 17.23 12.70 10.32
CA PHE A 116 18.54 12.15 10.00
C PHE A 116 18.36 10.90 9.14
N ALA A 117 19.19 10.72 8.12
CA ALA A 117 19.11 9.60 7.20
C ALA A 117 20.36 8.73 7.28
N ASN A 118 20.19 7.41 7.18
CA ASN A 118 21.31 6.49 6.97
C ASN A 118 20.88 5.33 6.07
N ASN A 119 21.73 4.33 5.90
CA ASN A 119 21.44 3.19 5.02
C ASN A 119 20.18 2.40 5.45
N ASP A 120 19.76 2.48 6.70
CA ASP A 120 18.64 1.71 7.24
C ASP A 120 17.29 2.44 7.13
N GLY A 121 17.29 3.75 6.88
CA GLY A 121 16.07 4.55 6.78
C GLY A 121 16.26 6.01 7.17
N ILE A 122 15.12 6.72 7.27
CA ILE A 122 15.04 8.08 7.79
C ILE A 122 14.48 8.06 9.21
N PHE A 123 15.11 8.82 10.09
CA PHE A 123 14.78 8.96 11.49
C PHE A 123 14.23 10.36 11.74
N LEU A 124 12.98 10.44 12.17
CA LEU A 124 12.29 11.70 12.42
C LEU A 124 12.25 11.96 13.93
N ILE A 125 12.81 13.10 14.35
CA ILE A 125 12.71 13.56 15.74
C ILE A 125 11.38 14.27 15.91
N THR A 126 10.51 13.68 16.73
CA THR A 126 9.13 14.14 16.87
C THR A 126 9.01 15.08 18.07
N PRO A 127 8.11 16.08 18.03
CA PRO A 127 7.73 16.82 19.23
C PRO A 127 7.27 15.85 20.34
N GLY A 128 7.46 16.22 21.62
CA GLY A 128 7.23 15.33 22.77
C GLY A 128 5.85 14.66 22.85
N ASP A 129 4.82 15.31 22.29
CA ASP A 129 3.41 14.88 22.30
C ASP A 129 2.92 14.29 20.96
N SER A 130 3.85 13.97 20.06
CA SER A 130 3.55 13.58 18.68
C SER A 130 3.26 12.09 18.53
N ASP A 131 2.17 11.60 19.12
CA ASP A 131 1.81 10.17 19.06
C ASP A 131 1.36 9.71 17.65
N ARG A 132 1.02 10.64 16.75
CA ARG A 132 0.57 10.34 15.38
C ARG A 132 1.62 9.65 14.50
N LEU A 133 2.90 9.97 14.67
CA LEU A 133 3.99 9.35 13.87
C LEU A 133 4.28 7.90 14.29
N LEU A 134 3.80 7.49 15.47
CA LEU A 134 3.94 6.13 15.99
C LEU A 134 2.88 5.17 15.40
N ASN A 135 1.85 5.68 14.71
CA ASN A 135 0.82 4.88 14.05
C ASN A 135 1.28 4.22 12.73
N MET A 136 2.57 4.25 12.42
CA MET A 136 3.18 3.55 11.27
C MET A 136 2.99 2.02 11.32
N GLU A 137 2.70 1.45 12.48
CA GLU A 137 2.29 0.04 12.62
C GLU A 137 0.90 -0.25 12.03
N GLN A 138 0.10 0.78 11.74
CA GLN A 138 -1.24 0.67 11.15
C GLN A 138 -1.24 0.88 9.63
N MET A 139 -0.10 0.65 8.96
CA MET A 139 -0.02 0.69 7.51
C MET A 139 0.27 -0.69 6.95
N LEU A 140 -0.57 -1.16 6.03
CA LEU A 140 -0.37 -2.42 5.34
C LEU A 140 0.20 -2.16 3.95
N ARG A 141 1.32 -2.81 3.62
CA ARG A 141 1.87 -2.79 2.27
C ARG A 141 1.25 -3.92 1.43
N LEU A 142 0.63 -3.55 0.32
CA LEU A 142 0.05 -4.46 -0.68
C LEU A 142 0.64 -4.13 -2.05
N GLY A 143 1.63 -4.92 -2.49
CA GLY A 143 2.42 -4.61 -3.68
C GLY A 143 3.13 -3.25 -3.55
N ASP A 144 2.83 -2.34 -4.47
CA ASP A 144 3.38 -0.98 -4.50
C ASP A 144 2.49 0.05 -3.80
N CYS A 145 1.37 -0.40 -3.22
CA CYS A 145 0.45 0.45 -2.45
C CYS A 145 0.72 0.30 -0.96
N LEU A 146 0.64 1.42 -0.24
CA LEU A 146 0.64 1.45 1.22
C LEU A 146 -0.77 1.89 1.65
N ILE A 147 -1.40 1.11 2.51
CA ILE A 147 -2.80 1.29 2.89
C ILE A 147 -2.85 1.71 4.36
N PRO A 148 -3.30 2.93 4.68
CA PRO A 148 -3.54 3.34 6.05
C PRO A 148 -4.78 2.61 6.59
N ILE A 149 -4.57 1.62 7.46
CA ILE A 149 -5.63 0.74 7.97
C ILE A 149 -6.72 1.53 8.71
N ASP A 150 -6.33 2.60 9.41
CA ASP A 150 -7.25 3.48 10.14
C ASP A 150 -8.26 4.20 9.24
N GLU A 151 -7.93 4.41 7.95
CA GLU A 151 -8.82 5.07 6.98
C GLU A 151 -9.82 4.10 6.35
N LEU A 152 -9.63 2.78 6.55
CA LEU A 152 -10.56 1.78 6.04
C LEU A 152 -11.89 1.85 6.79
N LYS A 153 -12.96 1.49 6.09
CA LYS A 153 -14.27 1.21 6.69
C LYS A 153 -14.16 -0.04 7.58
N THR A 154 -14.93 -0.04 8.64
CA THR A 154 -15.00 -1.11 9.63
C THR A 154 -15.74 -2.33 9.09
N LYS A 155 -15.51 -3.49 9.72
CA LYS A 155 -16.34 -4.69 9.51
C LYS A 155 -17.82 -4.36 9.67
N GLN A 156 -18.17 -3.60 10.71
CA GLN A 156 -19.57 -3.29 11.02
C GLN A 156 -20.22 -2.50 9.88
N GLU A 157 -19.55 -1.44 9.39
CA GLU A 157 -20.03 -0.65 8.25
C GLU A 157 -20.25 -1.51 7.00
N LEU A 158 -19.33 -2.45 6.71
CA LEU A 158 -19.49 -3.36 5.58
C LEU A 158 -20.69 -4.30 5.74
N VAL A 159 -20.82 -4.96 6.90
CA VAL A 159 -21.90 -5.91 7.16
C VAL A 159 -23.27 -5.22 7.16
N GLU A 160 -23.38 -4.05 7.77
CA GLU A 160 -24.60 -3.23 7.76
C GLU A 160 -24.96 -2.82 6.33
N TYR A 161 -23.98 -2.36 5.54
CA TYR A 161 -24.21 -1.98 4.14
C TYR A 161 -24.72 -3.15 3.30
N LEU A 162 -24.11 -4.35 3.42
CA LEU A 162 -24.57 -5.54 2.71
C LEU A 162 -25.96 -6.01 3.18
N HIS A 163 -26.27 -5.86 4.47
CA HIS A 163 -27.59 -6.19 5.00
C HIS A 163 -28.67 -5.25 4.44
N GLU A 164 -28.36 -3.96 4.27
CA GLU A 164 -29.30 -2.95 3.77
C GLU A 164 -29.48 -2.97 2.24
N ASN A 165 -28.40 -3.25 1.50
CA ASN A 165 -28.37 -3.11 0.04
C ASN A 165 -28.32 -4.45 -0.71
N GLY A 166 -28.36 -5.57 0.01
CA GLY A 166 -28.27 -6.92 -0.55
C GLY A 166 -26.87 -7.50 -0.39
N ALA A 167 -26.80 -8.74 0.11
CA ALA A 167 -25.55 -9.42 0.39
C ALA A 167 -24.99 -10.09 -0.88
N THR A 168 -24.63 -9.28 -1.88
CA THR A 168 -24.18 -9.79 -3.19
C THR A 168 -22.84 -9.21 -3.61
N HIS A 169 -22.14 -9.87 -4.53
CA HIS A 169 -20.88 -9.38 -5.08
C HIS A 169 -21.03 -7.98 -5.70
N THR A 170 -22.10 -7.73 -6.45
CA THR A 170 -22.37 -6.39 -7.03
C THR A 170 -22.38 -5.32 -5.95
N THR A 171 -23.10 -5.54 -4.85
CA THR A 171 -23.16 -4.60 -3.72
C THR A 171 -21.81 -4.44 -3.02
N LEU A 172 -21.01 -5.52 -2.91
CA LEU A 172 -19.65 -5.43 -2.37
C LEU A 172 -18.74 -4.57 -3.25
N MET A 173 -18.85 -4.66 -4.58
CA MET A 173 -18.07 -3.82 -5.48
C MET A 173 -18.45 -2.34 -5.36
N GLU A 174 -19.74 -2.03 -5.21
CA GLU A 174 -20.19 -0.65 -4.93
C GLU A 174 -19.61 -0.11 -3.61
N PHE A 175 -19.56 -0.94 -2.58
CA PHE A 175 -18.94 -0.58 -1.30
C PHE A 175 -17.43 -0.29 -1.43
N CYS A 176 -16.73 -1.07 -2.27
CA CYS A 176 -15.29 -0.99 -2.50
C CYS A 176 -14.87 0.09 -3.52
N GLU A 177 -15.79 0.70 -4.25
CA GLU A 177 -15.49 1.70 -5.29
C GLU A 177 -14.58 2.85 -4.80
N PRO A 178 -14.76 3.42 -3.58
CA PRO A 178 -13.85 4.45 -3.08
C PRO A 178 -12.40 3.97 -2.93
N TYR A 179 -12.19 2.69 -2.61
CA TYR A 179 -10.85 2.10 -2.53
C TYR A 179 -10.24 1.91 -3.92
N ARG A 180 -11.06 1.52 -4.91
CA ARG A 180 -10.64 1.44 -6.31
C ARG A 180 -10.20 2.79 -6.84
N GLU A 181 -10.91 3.87 -6.52
CA GLU A 181 -10.53 5.23 -6.93
C GLU A 181 -9.25 5.70 -6.24
N GLN A 182 -9.11 5.46 -4.92
CA GLN A 182 -7.99 5.96 -4.12
C GLN A 182 -6.70 5.15 -4.30
N TYR A 183 -6.82 3.83 -4.34
CA TYR A 183 -5.69 2.90 -4.30
C TYR A 183 -5.50 2.11 -5.60
N HIS A 184 -6.39 2.30 -6.59
CA HIS A 184 -6.43 1.46 -7.79
C HIS A 184 -6.55 -0.03 -7.48
N ASN A 185 -7.16 -0.35 -6.34
CA ASN A 185 -7.37 -1.69 -5.82
C ASN A 185 -8.66 -1.71 -4.99
N GLU A 186 -9.51 -2.71 -5.21
CA GLU A 186 -10.79 -2.85 -4.48
C GLU A 186 -10.60 -3.33 -3.03
N LEU A 187 -9.37 -3.71 -2.65
CA LEU A 187 -8.97 -4.26 -1.35
C LEU A 187 -9.80 -5.50 -0.97
N CYS A 188 -10.16 -6.27 -1.98
CA CYS A 188 -11.05 -7.41 -1.92
C CYS A 188 -10.60 -8.48 -2.92
N TRP A 189 -10.52 -9.74 -2.48
CA TRP A 189 -10.06 -10.86 -3.32
C TRP A 189 -10.95 -12.08 -3.18
N GLY A 190 -11.44 -12.60 -4.29
CA GLY A 190 -12.15 -13.88 -4.34
C GLY A 190 -11.21 -15.06 -4.09
N TYR A 191 -11.57 -15.90 -3.13
CA TYR A 191 -10.90 -17.15 -2.79
C TYR A 191 -11.83 -18.33 -3.11
N PRO A 192 -11.60 -19.04 -4.23
CA PRO A 192 -12.58 -19.98 -4.79
C PRO A 192 -12.48 -21.40 -4.21
N ILE A 193 -11.62 -21.63 -3.22
CA ILE A 193 -11.44 -22.97 -2.64
C ILE A 193 -12.46 -23.13 -1.50
N SER A 194 -13.35 -24.11 -1.68
CA SER A 194 -14.36 -24.48 -0.69
C SER A 194 -13.73 -25.04 0.58
N ASP A 195 -14.26 -24.68 1.74
CA ASP A 195 -13.96 -25.29 3.04
C ASP A 195 -14.82 -26.54 3.33
N GLY A 196 -15.58 -27.00 2.33
CA GLY A 196 -16.55 -28.09 2.44
C GLY A 196 -17.91 -27.66 2.97
N LYS A 197 -18.07 -26.41 3.43
CA LYS A 197 -19.34 -25.82 3.83
C LYS A 197 -19.80 -24.77 2.81
N HIS A 198 -18.93 -23.84 2.45
CA HIS A 198 -19.20 -22.74 1.53
C HIS A 198 -18.57 -23.00 0.16
N LEU A 199 -19.08 -22.38 -0.91
CA LEU A 199 -18.51 -22.53 -2.26
C LEU A 199 -17.16 -21.82 -2.40
N GLY A 200 -16.96 -20.77 -1.63
CA GLY A 200 -15.73 -20.01 -1.53
C GLY A 200 -15.91 -18.88 -0.52
N THR A 201 -14.95 -17.96 -0.49
CA THR A 201 -15.01 -16.77 0.36
C THR A 201 -14.33 -15.60 -0.31
N PHE A 202 -14.73 -14.38 0.03
CA PHE A 202 -13.97 -13.18 -0.29
C PHE A 202 -13.14 -12.77 0.92
N LEU A 203 -11.87 -12.48 0.69
CA LEU A 203 -10.99 -11.84 1.67
C LEU A 203 -11.09 -10.34 1.46
N VAL A 204 -11.70 -9.63 2.40
CA VAL A 204 -11.93 -8.18 2.34
C VAL A 204 -11.09 -7.50 3.40
N LEU A 205 -10.31 -6.49 3.03
CA LEU A 205 -9.57 -5.70 4.01
C LEU A 205 -10.50 -4.65 4.63
N VAL A 206 -10.61 -4.66 5.95
CA VAL A 206 -11.37 -3.70 6.77
C VAL A 206 -10.45 -3.12 7.85
N ARG A 207 -10.90 -2.08 8.55
CA ARG A 207 -10.10 -1.41 9.60
C ARG A 207 -9.54 -2.37 10.65
N GLU A 208 -10.31 -3.39 11.02
CA GLU A 208 -9.93 -4.36 12.05
C GLU A 208 -8.98 -5.45 11.54
N GLY A 209 -8.72 -5.54 10.22
CA GLY A 209 -7.89 -6.56 9.61
C GLY A 209 -8.54 -7.19 8.38
N VAL A 210 -8.39 -8.50 8.22
CA VAL A 210 -8.95 -9.23 7.07
C VAL A 210 -10.26 -9.91 7.47
N LEU A 211 -11.34 -9.62 6.76
CA LEU A 211 -12.62 -10.28 6.88
C LEU A 211 -12.74 -11.39 5.83
N SER A 212 -13.09 -12.61 6.26
CA SER A 212 -13.57 -13.68 5.39
C SER A 212 -15.08 -13.55 5.23
N LEU A 213 -15.54 -13.35 4.00
CA LEU A 213 -16.95 -13.20 3.62
C LEU A 213 -17.36 -14.40 2.71
N PRO A 214 -17.87 -15.49 3.29
CA PRO A 214 -18.22 -16.69 2.53
C PRO A 214 -19.47 -16.52 1.68
N TYR A 215 -19.62 -17.34 0.65
CA TYR A 215 -20.81 -17.41 -0.21
C TYR A 215 -21.21 -18.86 -0.52
N ASP A 216 -22.51 -19.09 -0.67
CA ASP A 216 -23.10 -20.42 -0.87
C ASP A 216 -23.76 -20.61 -2.24
N ASP A 217 -24.00 -19.52 -2.95
CA ASP A 217 -24.65 -19.53 -4.25
C ASP A 217 -24.10 -18.41 -5.14
N ALA A 218 -24.32 -18.52 -6.44
CA ALA A 218 -24.00 -17.46 -7.39
C ALA A 218 -25.02 -17.44 -8.54
N ASP A 219 -25.55 -16.26 -8.86
CA ASP A 219 -26.48 -16.07 -9.97
C ASP A 219 -25.89 -15.24 -11.12
N LYS A 220 -26.68 -15.01 -12.18
CA LYS A 220 -26.22 -14.32 -13.40
C LYS A 220 -26.31 -12.79 -13.32
N VAL A 221 -26.97 -12.25 -12.32
CA VAL A 221 -27.26 -10.82 -12.17
C VAL A 221 -26.33 -10.23 -11.12
N ASP A 222 -26.31 -10.86 -9.96
CA ASP A 222 -25.67 -10.36 -8.74
C ASP A 222 -24.42 -11.15 -8.35
N TYR A 223 -24.09 -12.19 -9.14
CA TYR A 223 -22.97 -13.11 -8.92
C TYR A 223 -23.06 -13.76 -7.53
N GLU A 224 -21.99 -13.76 -6.74
CA GLU A 224 -21.94 -14.46 -5.46
C GLU A 224 -22.93 -13.88 -4.42
N LEU A 225 -23.66 -14.77 -3.74
CA LEU A 225 -24.59 -14.46 -2.66
C LEU A 225 -23.94 -14.78 -1.30
N PHE A 226 -23.63 -13.75 -0.53
CA PHE A 226 -22.84 -13.84 0.70
C PHE A 226 -23.64 -14.33 1.91
N CYS A 227 -22.99 -15.17 2.71
CA CYS A 227 -23.49 -15.67 3.98
C CYS A 227 -22.97 -14.79 5.12
N LEU A 228 -23.68 -13.69 5.40
CA LEU A 228 -23.24 -12.69 6.39
C LEU A 228 -23.11 -13.27 7.82
N GLU A 229 -23.92 -14.26 8.17
CA GLU A 229 -23.89 -14.92 9.49
C GLU A 229 -22.56 -15.64 9.75
N ASP A 230 -21.90 -16.11 8.69
CA ASP A 230 -20.64 -16.84 8.76
C ASP A 230 -19.42 -15.94 8.49
N ALA A 231 -19.64 -14.63 8.32
CA ALA A 231 -18.56 -13.66 8.11
C ALA A 231 -17.69 -13.49 9.36
N ARG A 232 -16.41 -13.83 9.24
CA ARG A 232 -15.46 -13.89 10.36
C ARG A 232 -14.17 -13.13 10.09
N MET A 233 -13.62 -12.49 11.12
CA MET A 233 -12.27 -11.92 11.03
C MET A 233 -11.25 -13.06 10.97
N CYS A 234 -10.28 -12.93 10.08
CA CYS A 234 -9.16 -13.84 9.97
C CYS A 234 -8.10 -13.50 11.02
N ASP A 235 -7.55 -14.54 11.64
CA ASP A 235 -6.31 -14.45 12.39
C ASP A 235 -5.13 -14.99 11.56
N PHE A 236 -3.94 -14.97 12.16
CA PHE A 236 -2.72 -15.47 11.52
C PHE A 236 -2.87 -16.92 11.05
N GLU A 237 -3.43 -17.80 11.90
CA GLU A 237 -3.59 -19.22 11.59
C GLU A 237 -4.55 -19.44 10.41
N SER A 238 -5.65 -18.68 10.36
CA SER A 238 -6.61 -18.73 9.24
C SER A 238 -5.95 -18.32 7.92
N ILE A 239 -5.13 -17.26 7.91
CA ILE A 239 -4.40 -16.81 6.71
C ILE A 239 -3.39 -17.87 6.26
N GLU A 240 -2.65 -18.49 7.19
CA GLU A 240 -1.73 -19.58 6.86
C GLU A 240 -2.43 -20.79 6.23
N ILE A 241 -3.65 -21.12 6.69
CA ILE A 241 -4.47 -22.16 6.07
C ILE A 241 -4.85 -21.78 4.63
N PHE A 242 -5.37 -20.57 4.41
CA PHE A 242 -5.73 -20.11 3.07
C PHE A 242 -4.55 -20.16 2.11
N LEU A 243 -3.36 -19.74 2.56
CA LEU A 243 -2.12 -19.78 1.79
C LEU A 243 -1.68 -21.22 1.48
N SER A 244 -1.75 -22.12 2.46
CA SER A 244 -1.38 -23.53 2.31
C SER A 244 -2.28 -24.22 1.28
N ASP A 245 -3.59 -24.01 1.39
CA ASP A 245 -4.56 -24.64 0.50
C ASP A 245 -4.52 -24.06 -0.91
N TRP A 246 -4.28 -22.75 -1.04
CA TRP A 246 -4.04 -22.12 -2.35
C TRP A 246 -2.81 -22.71 -3.04
N LYS A 247 -1.70 -22.87 -2.32
CA LYS A 247 -0.46 -23.44 -2.90
C LYS A 247 -0.70 -24.86 -3.41
N LYS A 248 -1.32 -25.74 -2.61
CA LYS A 248 -1.64 -27.11 -3.03
C LYS A 248 -2.55 -27.12 -4.27
N PHE A 249 -3.62 -26.32 -4.24
CA PHE A 249 -4.55 -26.24 -5.35
C PHE A 249 -3.87 -25.74 -6.64
N ALA A 250 -3.05 -24.69 -6.53
CA ALA A 250 -2.32 -24.12 -7.66
C ALA A 250 -1.32 -25.13 -8.25
N GLU A 251 -0.54 -25.83 -7.41
CA GLU A 251 0.41 -26.85 -7.83
C GLU A 251 -0.29 -28.00 -8.56
N ASP A 252 -1.40 -28.51 -8.01
CA ASP A 252 -2.16 -29.61 -8.61
C ASP A 252 -2.81 -29.22 -9.94
N LEU A 253 -3.39 -28.02 -10.02
CA LEU A 253 -4.02 -27.50 -11.23
C LEU A 253 -2.98 -27.21 -12.31
N GLU A 254 -1.85 -26.58 -11.95
CA GLU A 254 -0.74 -26.32 -12.88
C GLU A 254 -0.21 -27.62 -13.47
N HIS A 255 0.08 -28.62 -12.62
CA HIS A 255 0.53 -29.93 -13.07
C HIS A 255 -0.46 -30.57 -14.05
N SER A 256 -1.74 -30.54 -13.70
CA SER A 256 -2.82 -31.09 -14.55
C SER A 256 -2.89 -30.37 -15.90
N MET A 257 -2.83 -29.04 -15.91
CA MET A 257 -2.83 -28.24 -17.14
C MET A 257 -1.61 -28.52 -18.02
N LEU A 258 -0.42 -28.72 -17.42
CA LEU A 258 0.79 -29.11 -18.16
C LEU A 258 0.59 -30.49 -18.84
N CYS A 259 0.05 -31.47 -18.13
CA CYS A 259 -0.27 -32.77 -18.71
C CYS A 259 -1.30 -32.67 -19.85
N MET A 260 -2.36 -31.88 -19.67
CA MET A 260 -3.38 -31.64 -20.69
C MET A 260 -2.79 -30.96 -21.93
N ARG A 261 -1.90 -29.98 -21.75
CA ARG A 261 -1.19 -29.29 -22.83
C ARG A 261 -0.37 -30.27 -23.67
N GLU A 262 0.40 -31.15 -23.03
CA GLU A 262 1.19 -32.16 -23.73
C GLU A 262 0.32 -33.19 -24.46
N TYR A 263 -0.82 -33.58 -23.87
CA TYR A 263 -1.79 -34.45 -24.54
C TYR A 263 -2.37 -33.81 -25.81
N LEU A 264 -2.79 -32.54 -25.73
CA LEU A 264 -3.33 -31.80 -26.87
C LEU A 264 -2.28 -31.59 -27.97
N ARG A 265 -1.02 -31.32 -27.60
CA ARG A 265 0.10 -31.22 -28.54
C ARG A 265 0.27 -32.50 -29.36
N LYS A 266 0.34 -33.65 -28.71
CA LYS A 266 0.46 -34.96 -29.37
C LYS A 266 -0.72 -35.26 -30.29
N LYS A 267 -1.94 -34.93 -29.85
CA LYS A 267 -3.15 -35.10 -30.67
C LYS A 267 -3.11 -34.27 -31.96
N LYS A 268 -2.57 -33.05 -31.88
CA LYS A 268 -2.41 -32.17 -33.04
C LYS A 268 -1.38 -32.75 -34.03
N GLU A 269 -0.23 -33.20 -33.54
CA GLU A 269 0.82 -33.82 -34.36
C GLU A 269 0.28 -35.04 -35.13
N VAL A 270 -0.48 -35.93 -34.48
CA VAL A 270 -1.10 -37.10 -35.15
C VAL A 270 -2.16 -36.70 -36.18
N HIS A 271 -2.93 -35.64 -35.92
CA HIS A 271 -3.93 -35.16 -36.87
C HIS A 271 -3.27 -34.52 -38.11
N ASP A 272 -2.20 -33.76 -37.92
CA ASP A 272 -1.44 -33.13 -39.01
C ASP A 272 -0.69 -34.17 -39.87
N GLU A 273 -0.29 -35.31 -39.29
CA GLU A 273 0.28 -36.47 -40.02
C GLU A 273 -0.76 -37.26 -40.83
N GLN A 274 -2.03 -37.25 -40.42
CA GLN A 274 -3.12 -37.97 -41.11
C GLN A 274 -3.79 -37.15 -42.22
N THR A 275 -3.53 -35.83 -42.26
CA THR A 275 -4.15 -34.89 -43.21
C THR A 275 -3.17 -34.42 -44.30
N ASN A 276 -1.91 -34.88 -44.26
CA ASN A 276 -0.91 -34.79 -45.33
C ASN A 276 -0.82 -36.10 -46.12
#